data_AF-X0SU22-F1
#
_entry.id   AF-X0SU22-F1
#
_cell.length_a   1.000
_cell.length_b   1.000
_cell.length_c   1.000
_cell.angle_alpha   90.00
_cell.angle_beta   90.00
_cell.angle_gamma   90.00
#
_symmetry.space_group_name_H-M   'P 1'
#
loop_
_entity.id
_entity.type
_entity.pdbx_description
1 polymer ?
#
loop_
_entity_poly.entity_id
_entity_poly.type
_entity_poly.pdbx_seq_one_letter_code
_entity_poly.pdbx_strand_id
1 'polypeptide(L)'
;MKRVYNIQRLAEKHGFQEDEIEKVCRISDILEDISAIPYLTERLSLYGGTALNLIHFPNIPRLSVDIDFNYRHVDEGKDWGDVRDNIDTSFKQVLSQQKYRDEDIKIDPSYPLSRFTVRYISRLEDRDSFKIETGYMRRIPLLREDAHMKFHHIGTGKGCSRAADRGTGGAIEGREAEAGGAESVGKLVLRVPMMLDI
;
A
#
# COMPACT_ATOMS: atom_id res chain seq x y z
N MET A 1 5.12 -15.94 -2.04
CA MET A 1 5.44 -16.42 -3.41
C MET A 1 5.20 -15.24 -4.34
N LYS A 2 6.18 -14.84 -5.17
CA LYS A 2 6.01 -13.69 -6.06
C LYS A 2 4.89 -13.98 -7.05
N ARG A 3 3.89 -13.10 -7.12
CA ARG A 3 2.76 -13.27 -8.03
C ARG A 3 3.19 -13.06 -9.48
N VAL A 4 2.51 -13.75 -10.38
CA VAL A 4 2.72 -13.62 -11.83
C VAL A 4 1.48 -12.97 -12.43
N TYR A 5 1.69 -11.90 -13.18
CA TYR A 5 0.65 -11.11 -13.81
C TYR A 5 0.76 -11.18 -15.33
N ASN A 6 -0.38 -11.07 -16.02
CA ASN A 6 -0.40 -10.70 -17.43
C ASN A 6 -0.30 -9.17 -17.52
N ILE A 7 0.93 -8.67 -17.61
CA ILE A 7 1.24 -7.24 -17.57
C ILE A 7 0.66 -6.51 -18.79
N GLN A 8 0.82 -7.06 -20.00
CA GLN A 8 0.24 -6.50 -21.22
C GLN A 8 -1.27 -6.25 -21.08
N ARG A 9 -2.02 -7.25 -20.59
CA ARG A 9 -3.48 -7.10 -20.39
C ARG A 9 -3.81 -6.04 -19.34
N LEU A 10 -3.02 -5.93 -18.27
CA LEU A 10 -3.23 -4.92 -17.24
C LEU A 10 -2.90 -3.51 -17.78
N ALA A 11 -1.86 -3.38 -18.59
CA ALA A 11 -1.47 -2.16 -19.29
C ALA A 11 -2.58 -1.66 -20.22
N GLU A 12 -3.10 -2.54 -21.07
CA GLU A 12 -4.24 -2.23 -21.95
C GLU A 12 -5.49 -1.82 -21.14
N LYS A 13 -5.81 -2.56 -20.07
CA LYS A 13 -6.98 -2.28 -19.22
C LYS A 13 -6.90 -0.91 -18.55
N HIS A 14 -5.73 -0.53 -18.04
CA HIS A 14 -5.56 0.68 -17.25
C HIS A 14 -5.04 1.87 -18.08
N GLY A 15 -4.64 1.66 -19.33
CA GLY A 15 -4.18 2.71 -20.23
C GLY A 15 -2.77 3.24 -19.92
N PHE A 16 -1.89 2.41 -19.37
CA PHE A 16 -0.51 2.76 -18.97
C PHE A 16 0.52 1.87 -19.67
N GLN A 17 1.79 2.23 -19.58
CA GLN A 17 2.88 1.40 -20.11
C GLN A 17 3.09 0.14 -19.27
N GLU A 18 3.64 -0.91 -19.88
CA GLU A 18 3.84 -2.22 -19.23
C GLU A 18 4.80 -2.15 -18.04
N ASP A 19 5.88 -1.39 -18.16
CA ASP A 19 6.88 -1.15 -17.11
C ASP A 19 6.28 -0.46 -15.88
N GLU A 20 5.46 0.57 -16.10
CA GLU A 20 4.76 1.29 -15.04
C GLU A 20 3.75 0.37 -14.32
N ILE A 21 3.01 -0.44 -15.07
CA ILE A 21 2.03 -1.38 -14.51
C ILE A 21 2.72 -2.49 -13.72
N GLU A 22 3.82 -3.04 -14.23
CA GLU A 22 4.61 -4.01 -13.51
C GLU A 22 5.09 -3.43 -12.18
N LYS A 23 5.60 -2.19 -12.19
CA LYS A 23 6.07 -1.51 -11.00
C LYS A 23 4.96 -1.33 -9.97
N VAL A 24 3.78 -0.87 -10.40
CA VAL A 24 2.66 -0.67 -9.48
C VAL A 24 2.07 -2.00 -8.97
N CYS A 25 2.13 -3.08 -9.76
CA CYS A 25 1.80 -4.42 -9.27
C CYS A 25 2.73 -4.86 -8.13
N ARG A 26 4.05 -4.64 -8.30
CA ARG A 26 5.05 -4.93 -7.26
C ARG A 26 4.84 -4.10 -6.00
N ILE A 27 4.54 -2.80 -6.17
CA ILE A 27 4.19 -1.90 -5.06
C ILE A 27 2.92 -2.38 -4.33
N SER A 28 1.91 -2.82 -5.08
CA SER A 28 0.66 -3.35 -4.50
C SER A 28 0.92 -4.62 -3.67
N ASP A 29 1.78 -5.52 -4.16
CA ASP A 29 2.18 -6.74 -3.44
C ASP A 29 2.90 -6.38 -2.13
N ILE A 30 3.82 -5.42 -2.17
CA ILE A 30 4.56 -4.95 -0.99
C ILE A 30 3.63 -4.27 0.03
N LEU A 31 2.70 -3.44 -0.43
CA LEU A 31 1.72 -2.79 0.45
C LEU A 31 0.77 -3.79 1.10
N GLU A 32 0.41 -4.86 0.41
CA GLU A 32 -0.40 -5.94 0.98
C GLU A 32 0.35 -6.63 2.12
N ASP A 33 1.61 -7.01 1.90
CA ASP A 33 2.44 -7.63 2.93
C ASP A 33 2.69 -6.69 4.12
N ILE A 34 2.94 -5.40 3.87
CA ILE A 34 3.07 -4.37 4.92
C ILE A 34 1.76 -4.27 5.72
N SER A 35 0.61 -4.26 5.05
CA SER A 35 -0.71 -4.17 5.70
C SER A 35 -1.03 -5.38 6.58
N ALA A 36 -0.37 -6.52 6.33
CA ALA A 36 -0.51 -7.73 7.13
C ALA A 36 0.34 -7.71 8.42
N ILE A 37 1.16 -6.69 8.64
CA ILE A 37 2.04 -6.57 9.82
C ILE A 37 1.44 -5.53 10.79
N PRO A 38 0.80 -5.95 11.90
CA PRO A 38 0.17 -5.03 12.85
C PRO A 38 1.12 -3.94 13.35
N TYR A 39 2.35 -4.33 13.66
CA TYR A 39 3.41 -3.42 14.13
C TYR A 39 3.61 -2.21 13.20
N LEU A 40 3.60 -2.43 11.88
CA LEU A 40 3.75 -1.38 10.87
C LEU A 40 2.45 -0.58 10.74
N THR A 41 1.29 -1.23 10.62
CA THR A 41 0.00 -0.54 10.44
C THR A 41 -0.43 0.36 11.60
N GLU A 42 0.05 0.07 12.81
CA GLU A 42 -0.18 0.92 13.99
C GLU A 42 0.70 2.17 14.00
N ARG A 43 1.90 2.09 13.40
CA ARG A 43 2.96 3.10 13.49
C ARG A 43 3.12 3.96 12.26
N LEU A 44 2.71 3.46 11.10
CA LEU A 44 2.90 4.11 9.82
C LEU A 44 1.55 4.54 9.22
N SER A 45 1.52 5.74 8.68
CA SER A 45 0.43 6.20 7.82
C SER A 45 0.94 6.37 6.39
N LEU A 46 0.30 5.70 5.42
CA LEU A 46 0.59 5.89 4.00
C LEU A 46 0.09 7.27 3.57
N TYR A 47 0.89 8.01 2.80
CA TYR A 47 0.49 9.29 2.23
C TYR A 47 1.00 9.44 0.79
N GLY A 48 0.79 10.62 0.21
CA GLY A 48 1.33 10.97 -1.10
C GLY A 48 0.54 10.39 -2.28
N GLY A 49 1.20 10.33 -3.45
CA GLY A 49 0.57 9.92 -4.70
C GLY A 49 0.07 8.48 -4.70
N THR A 50 0.74 7.60 -3.98
CA THR A 50 0.39 6.17 -3.93
C THR A 50 -0.85 5.93 -3.07
N ALA A 51 -1.03 6.67 -1.97
CA ALA A 51 -2.28 6.67 -1.23
C ALA A 51 -3.45 7.17 -2.11
N LEU A 52 -3.26 8.30 -2.81
CA LEU A 52 -4.28 8.83 -3.73
C LEU A 52 -4.68 7.82 -4.80
N ASN A 53 -3.71 7.21 -5.46
CA ASN A 53 -3.94 6.29 -6.56
C ASN A 53 -4.61 4.99 -6.15
N LEU A 54 -4.17 4.40 -5.04
CA LEU A 54 -4.63 3.06 -4.65
C LEU A 54 -5.84 3.11 -3.72
N ILE A 55 -6.13 4.24 -3.06
CA ILE A 55 -7.20 4.31 -2.05
C ILE A 55 -8.32 5.26 -2.49
N HIS A 56 -7.98 6.48 -2.92
CA HIS A 56 -8.95 7.56 -3.07
C HIS A 56 -9.51 7.71 -4.48
N PHE A 57 -8.73 7.38 -5.52
CA PHE A 57 -9.16 7.60 -6.90
C PHE A 57 -9.81 6.35 -7.51
N PRO A 58 -11.09 6.44 -7.95
CA PRO A 58 -11.77 5.32 -8.62
C PRO A 58 -11.19 5.03 -10.01
N ASN A 59 -10.69 6.06 -10.68
CA ASN A 59 -9.93 5.97 -11.92
C ASN A 59 -8.56 6.61 -11.67
N ILE A 60 -7.48 5.89 -11.96
CA ILE A 60 -6.12 6.33 -11.68
C ILE A 60 -5.68 7.32 -12.76
N PRO A 61 -5.54 8.62 -12.47
CA PRO A 61 -5.23 9.62 -13.51
C PRO A 61 -3.75 9.59 -13.94
N ARG A 62 -2.88 9.07 -13.07
CA ARG A 62 -1.45 8.85 -13.28
C ARG A 62 -0.99 7.73 -12.37
N LEU A 63 0.07 6.99 -12.70
CA LEU A 63 0.67 6.05 -11.77
C LEU A 63 1.63 6.77 -10.80
N SER A 64 1.73 6.24 -9.59
CA SER A 64 2.62 6.69 -8.52
C SER A 64 3.42 5.48 -8.13
N VAL A 65 4.73 5.66 -8.08
CA VAL A 65 5.69 4.56 -8.19
C VAL A 65 6.65 4.48 -7.00
N ASP A 66 6.35 5.22 -5.94
CA ASP A 66 7.07 5.22 -4.67
C ASP A 66 6.09 5.01 -3.51
N ILE A 67 6.53 4.40 -2.41
CA ILE A 67 5.72 4.16 -1.22
C ILE A 67 6.18 5.13 -0.13
N ASP A 68 5.30 6.06 0.27
CA ASP A 68 5.61 7.09 1.27
C ASP A 68 4.83 6.88 2.57
N PHE A 69 5.54 6.68 3.68
CA PHE A 69 4.96 6.56 5.02
C PHE A 69 5.41 7.69 5.94
N ASN A 70 4.51 8.14 6.82
CA ASN A 70 4.88 8.96 7.98
C ASN A 70 4.80 8.10 9.25
N TYR A 71 5.82 8.20 10.09
CA TYR A 71 5.76 7.66 11.44
C TYR A 71 4.82 8.50 12.31
N ARG A 72 3.92 7.83 13.03
CA ARG A 72 2.83 8.47 13.79
C ARG A 72 3.23 8.93 15.19
N HIS A 73 4.44 8.60 15.64
CA HIS A 73 4.93 8.95 16.98
C HIS A 73 3.98 8.53 18.12
N VAL A 74 3.40 7.33 17.99
CA VAL A 74 2.48 6.74 18.99
C VAL A 74 3.19 6.15 20.20
N ASP A 75 4.48 5.86 20.07
CA ASP A 75 5.30 5.35 21.17
C ASP A 75 5.77 6.50 22.06
N GLU A 76 4.93 6.91 23.03
CA GLU A 76 5.29 7.92 24.03
C GLU A 76 6.46 7.46 24.92
N GLY A 77 7.44 8.33 25.14
CA GLY A 77 8.55 8.09 26.06
C GLY A 77 9.58 7.04 25.61
N LYS A 78 9.46 6.47 24.40
CA LYS A 78 10.47 5.55 23.83
C LYS A 78 11.54 6.28 23.03
N ASP A 79 12.73 5.69 22.99
CA ASP A 79 13.71 6.01 21.95
C ASP A 79 13.13 5.57 20.60
N TRP A 80 13.00 6.52 19.68
CA TRP A 80 12.48 6.25 18.34
C TRP A 80 13.53 5.61 17.43
N GLY A 81 14.80 5.56 17.84
CA GLY A 81 15.86 4.78 17.20
C GLY A 81 15.51 3.28 17.15
N ASP A 82 15.10 2.71 18.28
CA ASP A 82 14.65 1.30 18.34
C ASP A 82 13.41 1.07 17.46
N VAL A 83 12.47 2.03 17.44
CA VAL A 83 11.27 1.93 16.60
C VAL A 83 11.65 1.94 15.13
N ARG A 84 12.57 2.81 14.73
CA ARG A 84 13.11 2.87 13.37
C ARG A 84 13.79 1.56 12.97
N ASP A 85 14.63 1.00 13.83
CA ASP A 85 15.34 -0.26 13.53
C ASP A 85 14.37 -1.43 13.34
N ASN A 86 13.28 -1.45 14.12
CA ASN A 86 12.21 -2.44 13.97
C ASN A 86 11.39 -2.23 12.69
N ILE A 87 11.11 -0.98 12.30
CA ILE A 87 10.46 -0.66 11.02
C ILE A 87 11.35 -1.12 9.85
N ASP A 88 12.63 -0.73 9.86
CA ASP A 88 13.59 -1.09 8.81
C ASP A 88 13.76 -2.62 8.71
N THR A 89 13.79 -3.32 9.85
CA THR A 89 13.84 -4.79 9.90
C THR A 89 12.58 -5.42 9.30
N SER A 90 11.40 -4.87 9.60
CA SER A 90 10.13 -5.36 9.06
C SER A 90 10.06 -5.17 7.53
N PHE A 91 10.54 -4.03 7.00
CA PHE A 91 10.62 -3.82 5.55
C PHE A 91 11.59 -4.79 4.87
N LYS A 92 12.76 -5.06 5.46
CA LYS A 92 13.68 -6.08 4.94
C LYS A 92 13.02 -7.46 4.88
N GLN A 93 12.25 -7.84 5.90
CA GLN A 93 11.53 -9.12 5.91
C GLN A 93 10.50 -9.20 4.79
N VAL A 94 9.68 -8.14 4.60
CA VAL A 94 8.71 -8.06 3.48
C VAL A 94 9.42 -8.19 2.13
N LEU A 95 10.49 -7.44 1.91
CA LEU A 95 11.25 -7.47 0.66
C LEU A 95 11.86 -8.86 0.39
N SER A 96 12.40 -9.50 1.42
CA SER A 96 12.94 -10.87 1.33
C SER A 96 11.86 -11.90 0.99
N GLN A 97 10.67 -11.79 1.58
CA GLN A 97 9.52 -12.65 1.27
C GLN A 97 9.07 -12.50 -0.20
N GLN A 98 9.15 -11.29 -0.74
CA GLN A 98 8.93 -10.97 -2.14
C GLN A 98 10.10 -11.29 -3.08
N LYS A 99 11.14 -11.96 -2.55
CA LYS A 99 12.32 -12.45 -3.28
C LYS A 99 13.24 -11.37 -3.84
N TYR A 100 13.22 -10.17 -3.24
CA TYR A 100 14.28 -9.19 -3.46
C TYR A 100 15.54 -9.63 -2.69
N ARG A 101 16.71 -9.46 -3.32
CA ARG A 101 18.00 -9.83 -2.73
C ARG A 101 18.59 -8.62 -2.03
N ASP A 102 19.39 -8.84 -0.99
CA ASP A 102 20.00 -7.74 -0.23
C ASP A 102 20.87 -6.83 -1.12
N GLU A 103 21.56 -7.38 -2.13
CA GLU A 103 22.35 -6.60 -3.10
C GLU A 103 21.52 -5.64 -3.98
N ASP A 104 20.22 -5.92 -4.12
CA ASP A 104 19.30 -5.10 -4.89
C ASP A 104 18.69 -3.97 -4.04
N ILE A 105 18.93 -3.96 -2.73
CA ILE A 105 18.35 -3.03 -1.77
C ILE A 105 19.43 -2.06 -1.27
N LYS A 106 19.26 -0.77 -1.56
CA LYS A 106 20.05 0.30 -0.96
C LYS A 106 19.22 0.98 0.13
N ILE A 107 19.79 1.10 1.33
CA ILE A 107 19.15 1.82 2.46
C ILE A 107 19.95 3.09 2.71
N ASP A 108 19.28 4.23 2.68
CA ASP A 108 19.81 5.54 3.05
C ASP A 108 19.10 6.00 4.34
N PRO A 109 19.74 5.77 5.49
CA PRO A 109 19.15 6.09 6.78
C PRO A 109 19.49 7.53 7.22
N SER A 110 18.95 8.55 6.57
CA SER A 110 19.24 9.97 6.90
C SER A 110 18.08 10.69 7.60
N TYR A 111 18.18 10.99 8.90
CA TYR A 111 17.13 11.78 9.58
C TYR A 111 16.89 13.11 8.81
N PRO A 112 15.62 13.47 8.51
CA PRO A 112 14.39 12.90 9.07
C PRO A 112 13.67 11.85 8.21
N LEU A 113 14.38 11.13 7.36
CA LEU A 113 13.85 10.17 6.38
C LEU A 113 14.66 8.85 6.39
N SER A 114 13.99 7.69 6.42
CA SER A 114 14.63 6.43 6.00
C SER A 114 14.17 6.13 4.58
N ARG A 115 15.10 5.87 3.66
CA ARG A 115 14.79 5.54 2.26
C ARG A 115 15.37 4.18 1.88
N PHE A 116 14.51 3.29 1.42
CA PHE A 116 14.88 2.06 0.74
C PHE A 116 14.73 2.29 -0.76
N THR A 117 15.79 2.07 -1.53
CA THR A 117 15.73 1.99 -2.99
C THR A 117 15.87 0.53 -3.38
N VAL A 118 14.83 -0.04 -3.96
CA VAL A 118 14.76 -1.46 -4.29
C VAL A 118 14.83 -1.61 -5.80
N ARG A 119 15.92 -2.22 -6.28
CA ARG A 119 16.17 -2.46 -7.70
C ARG A 119 15.57 -3.79 -8.14
N TYR A 120 15.19 -3.87 -9.41
CA TYR A 120 14.76 -5.12 -10.03
C TYR A 120 14.99 -5.09 -11.54
N ILE A 121 14.94 -6.29 -12.14
CA ILE A 121 14.81 -6.47 -13.58
C ILE A 121 13.33 -6.65 -13.91
N SER A 122 12.83 -5.84 -14.85
CA SER A 122 11.47 -5.90 -15.37
C SER A 122 11.28 -7.14 -16.25
N ARG A 123 10.04 -7.41 -16.65
CA ARG A 123 9.74 -8.47 -17.63
C ARG A 123 10.31 -8.19 -19.02
N LEU A 124 10.58 -6.93 -19.33
CA LEU A 124 11.22 -6.48 -20.58
C LEU A 124 12.75 -6.46 -20.47
N GLU A 125 13.31 -7.06 -19.41
CA GLU A 125 14.76 -7.12 -19.13
C GLU A 125 15.42 -5.78 -18.80
N ASP A 126 14.62 -4.71 -18.64
CA ASP A 126 15.09 -3.41 -18.22
C ASP A 126 15.36 -3.34 -16.72
N ARG A 127 16.36 -2.54 -16.33
CA ARG A 127 16.63 -2.23 -14.92
C ARG A 127 15.73 -1.12 -14.45
N ASP A 128 15.06 -1.34 -13.33
CA ASP A 128 14.18 -0.34 -12.74
C ASP A 128 14.24 -0.40 -11.20
N SER A 129 13.58 0.54 -10.53
CA SER A 129 13.50 0.62 -9.08
C SER A 129 12.22 1.29 -8.60
N PHE A 130 11.88 1.03 -7.34
CA PHE A 130 10.88 1.77 -6.58
C PHE A 130 11.46 2.12 -5.20
N LYS A 131 10.87 3.12 -4.53
CA LYS A 131 11.29 3.52 -3.19
C LYS A 131 10.26 3.17 -2.14
N ILE A 132 10.75 2.90 -0.93
CA ILE A 132 9.96 2.91 0.30
C ILE A 132 10.58 3.96 1.22
N GLU A 133 9.83 4.99 1.54
CA GLU A 133 10.28 6.11 2.36
C GLU A 133 9.48 6.17 3.66
N THR A 134 10.17 6.42 4.77
CA THR A 134 9.52 6.67 6.07
C THR A 134 10.02 8.00 6.62
N GLY A 135 9.10 8.96 6.70
CA GLY A 135 9.32 10.26 7.34
C GLY A 135 9.15 10.15 8.86
N TYR A 136 10.13 10.66 9.60
CA TYR A 136 10.16 10.69 11.07
C TYR A 136 9.99 12.11 11.64
N MET A 137 9.70 13.11 10.79
CA MET A 137 9.30 14.42 11.30
C MET A 137 7.91 14.33 11.91
N ARG A 138 7.77 14.82 13.14
CA ARG A 138 6.46 14.94 13.77
C ARG A 138 5.63 15.98 13.01
N ARG A 139 4.64 15.51 12.27
CA ARG A 139 3.66 16.36 11.58
C ARG A 139 2.41 16.50 12.46
N ILE A 140 1.84 17.70 12.51
CA ILE A 140 0.54 17.91 13.15
C ILE A 140 -0.53 17.56 12.11
N PRO A 141 -1.33 16.50 12.30
CA PRO A 141 -2.38 16.16 11.36
C PRO A 141 -3.47 17.23 11.42
N LEU A 142 -3.96 17.65 10.24
CA LEU A 142 -5.08 18.59 10.16
C LEU A 142 -6.38 17.98 10.67
N LEU A 143 -6.53 16.66 10.54
CA LEU A 143 -7.69 15.93 11.00
C LEU A 143 -7.37 15.16 12.28
N ARG A 144 -8.40 14.98 13.10
CA ARG A 144 -8.28 14.42 14.45
C ARG A 144 -7.81 12.97 14.46
N GLU A 145 -8.19 12.21 13.42
CA GLU A 145 -7.97 10.77 13.35
C GLU A 145 -7.49 10.39 11.94
N ASP A 146 -6.58 9.42 11.89
CA ASP A 146 -6.28 8.72 10.64
C ASP A 146 -7.35 7.65 10.39
N ALA A 147 -7.66 7.39 9.11
CA ALA A 147 -8.60 6.36 8.71
C ALA A 147 -7.89 5.07 8.32
N HIS A 148 -8.50 3.95 8.67
CA HIS A 148 -8.13 2.62 8.19
C HIS A 148 -8.89 2.34 6.90
N MET A 149 -8.23 2.47 5.75
CA MET A 149 -8.88 2.39 4.45
C MET A 149 -8.42 1.17 3.65
N LYS A 150 -9.36 0.56 2.92
CA LYS A 150 -9.03 -0.47 1.94
C LYS A 150 -8.29 0.16 0.75
N PHE A 151 -7.28 -0.51 0.22
CA PHE A 151 -6.65 -0.10 -1.04
C PHE A 151 -6.94 -1.09 -2.18
N HIS A 152 -6.89 -0.59 -3.41
CA HIS A 152 -7.07 -1.32 -4.65
C HIS A 152 -5.75 -1.91 -5.12
N HIS A 153 -5.66 -3.24 -5.10
CA HIS A 153 -4.49 -3.94 -5.59
C HIS A 153 -4.55 -4.06 -7.13
N ILE A 154 -3.66 -3.36 -7.84
CA ILE A 154 -3.70 -3.27 -9.31
C ILE A 154 -3.55 -4.64 -9.99
N GLY A 155 -2.57 -5.44 -9.55
CA GLY A 155 -2.29 -6.72 -10.19
C GLY A 155 -3.41 -7.76 -10.07
N THR A 156 -4.09 -7.83 -8.91
CA THR A 156 -5.13 -8.82 -8.65
C THR A 156 -6.55 -8.29 -8.91
N GLY A 157 -6.71 -6.97 -9.05
CA GLY A 157 -8.00 -6.29 -9.04
C GLY A 157 -8.75 -6.40 -7.71
N LYS A 158 -8.13 -6.97 -6.67
CA LYS A 158 -8.75 -7.12 -5.35
C LYS A 158 -8.82 -5.75 -4.67
N GLY A 159 -10.04 -5.41 -4.25
CA GLY A 159 -10.42 -4.19 -3.56
C GLY A 159 -11.88 -3.92 -3.85
N CYS A 160 -12.79 -4.36 -2.96
CA CYS A 160 -14.23 -4.20 -3.20
C CYS A 160 -15.03 -3.97 -1.91
N SER A 161 -15.74 -2.84 -1.86
CA SER A 161 -17.19 -2.86 -2.12
C SER A 161 -17.56 -1.60 -2.89
N ARG A 162 -18.03 -1.76 -4.13
CA ARG A 162 -18.83 -0.74 -4.80
C ARG A 162 -20.10 -0.53 -3.97
N ALA A 163 -20.42 0.72 -3.63
CA ALA A 163 -21.79 1.15 -3.81
C ALA A 163 -21.86 1.70 -5.24
N ALA A 164 -22.56 0.97 -6.11
CA ALA A 164 -23.04 1.57 -7.33
C ALA A 164 -24.06 2.63 -6.92
N ASP A 165 -23.78 3.90 -7.20
CA ASP A 165 -24.83 4.91 -7.23
C ASP A 165 -25.68 4.63 -8.48
N ARG A 166 -26.70 3.80 -8.30
CA ARG A 166 -27.89 3.79 -9.14
C ARG A 166 -29.02 4.25 -8.24
N GLY A 167 -29.53 5.44 -8.55
CA GLY A 167 -30.73 5.96 -7.93
C GLY A 167 -31.92 5.02 -8.05
N THR A 168 -32.86 5.26 -7.13
CA THR A 168 -34.28 4.91 -7.15
C THR A 168 -34.68 3.44 -7.01
N GLY A 169 -35.33 3.14 -5.88
CA GLY A 169 -36.61 2.41 -5.88
C GLY A 169 -36.62 1.04 -5.19
N GLY A 170 -37.48 0.92 -4.16
CA GLY A 170 -38.23 -0.30 -3.89
C GLY A 170 -37.70 -1.21 -2.78
N ALA A 171 -38.34 -1.11 -1.60
CA ALA A 171 -38.26 -2.08 -0.53
C ALA A 171 -38.88 -3.43 -0.94
N ILE A 172 -38.24 -4.55 -0.60
CA ILE A 172 -38.93 -5.83 -0.34
C ILE A 172 -38.10 -6.66 0.66
N GLU A 173 -38.75 -7.11 1.73
CA GLU A 173 -38.25 -8.03 2.76
C GLU A 173 -38.05 -9.46 2.22
N GLY A 174 -37.12 -10.21 2.82
CA GLY A 174 -36.96 -11.65 2.59
C GLY A 174 -35.87 -12.28 3.45
N ARG A 175 -36.25 -13.31 4.20
CA ARG A 175 -35.50 -14.03 5.26
C ARG A 175 -34.47 -15.05 4.74
N GLU A 176 -33.53 -15.35 5.66
CA GLU A 176 -32.77 -16.62 5.88
C GLU A 176 -31.69 -17.06 4.88
N ALA A 177 -30.43 -17.09 5.35
CA ALA A 177 -29.75 -18.32 5.79
C ALA A 177 -28.30 -18.01 6.21
N GLU A 178 -27.97 -18.26 7.48
CA GLU A 178 -26.59 -18.36 7.95
C GLU A 178 -25.93 -19.61 7.37
N ALA A 179 -24.78 -19.45 6.74
CA ALA A 179 -23.80 -20.51 6.56
C ALA A 179 -22.43 -19.92 6.89
N GLY A 180 -21.94 -20.30 8.08
CA GLY A 180 -20.62 -19.96 8.58
C GLY A 180 -19.52 -20.54 7.68
N GLY A 181 -18.57 -19.66 7.36
CA GLY A 181 -17.34 -19.96 6.66
C GLY A 181 -16.51 -18.68 6.67
N ALA A 182 -15.98 -18.31 7.84
CA ALA A 182 -15.11 -17.16 8.00
C ALA A 182 -13.78 -17.44 7.29
N GLU A 183 -13.77 -17.22 5.97
CA GLU A 183 -12.54 -17.11 5.21
C GLU A 183 -11.86 -15.82 5.69
N SER A 184 -10.74 -15.98 6.41
CA SER A 184 -9.93 -14.87 6.92
C SER A 184 -9.26 -14.16 5.74
N VAL A 185 -10.02 -13.37 5.00
CA VAL A 185 -9.51 -12.49 3.96
C VAL A 185 -8.87 -11.31 4.68
N GLY A 186 -7.53 -11.33 4.80
CA GLY A 186 -6.75 -10.24 5.35
C GLY A 186 -7.23 -8.92 4.78
N LYS A 187 -7.78 -8.06 5.63
CA LYS A 187 -8.28 -6.76 5.19
C LYS A 187 -7.05 -5.94 4.79
N LEU A 188 -6.83 -5.74 3.48
CA LEU A 188 -5.82 -4.85 2.91
C LEU A 188 -6.11 -3.41 3.35
N VAL A 189 -5.72 -3.06 4.58
CA VAL A 189 -6.08 -1.81 5.23
C VAL A 189 -4.80 -1.05 5.50
N LEU A 190 -4.72 0.15 4.94
CA LEU A 190 -3.66 1.09 5.28
C LEU A 190 -4.27 2.24 6.06
N ARG A 191 -3.54 2.66 7.08
CA ARG A 191 -3.87 3.88 7.79
C ARG A 191 -3.44 5.06 6.91
N VAL A 192 -4.36 5.97 6.61
CA VAL A 192 -4.10 7.20 5.85
C VAL A 192 -4.57 8.41 6.64
N PRO A 193 -3.93 9.59 6.49
CA PRO A 193 -4.52 10.83 6.95
C PRO A 193 -5.87 10.99 6.25
N MET A 194 -6.94 11.29 6.98
CA MET A 194 -8.22 11.58 6.30
C MET A 194 -8.03 12.74 5.30
N MET A 195 -8.73 12.70 4.18
CA MET A 195 -8.94 13.87 3.33
C MET A 195 -10.32 14.43 3.64
N LEU A 196 -10.48 15.75 3.52
CA LEU A 196 -11.83 16.33 3.43
C LEU A 196 -12.46 15.78 2.16
N ASP A 197 -13.68 15.25 2.25
CA ASP A 197 -14.49 15.01 1.07
C ASP A 197 -14.74 16.37 0.42
N ILE A 198 -14.12 16.61 -0.76
CA ILE A 198 -14.30 17.85 -1.55
C ILE A 198 -15.23 17.54 -2.71
#